data_AF-A0A379IYV8-F1
#
_entry.id   AF-A0A379IYV8-F1
#
_cell.length_a   1.000
_cell.length_b   1.000
_cell.length_c   1.000
_cell.angle_alpha   90.00
_cell.angle_beta   90.00
_cell.angle_gamma   90.00
#
_symmetry.space_group_name_H-M   'P 1'
#
loop_
_entity.id
_entity.type
_entity.pdbx_description
1 polymer ?
#
loop_
_entity_poly.entity_id
_entity_poly.type
_entity_poly.pdbx_seq_one_letter_code
_entity_poly.pdbx_strand_id
1 'polypeptide(L)'
;MRRTLMFLAPALISLPLWAMHCPQDMAKIDALLQSDPPSDPEVLAKVKELRAEGEALHKAGDHTESVKVLGEALDLLSASE
;
A
#
# COMPACT_ATOMS: atom_id res chain seq x y z
N MET A 1 -32.45 -38.71 -23.21
CA MET A 1 -31.56 -39.26 -22.16
C MET A 1 -30.17 -38.69 -22.34
N ARG A 2 -29.54 -38.28 -21.23
CA ARG A 2 -28.09 -38.06 -21.03
C ARG A 2 -27.50 -36.86 -21.80
N ARG A 3 -27.56 -35.64 -21.26
CA ARG A 3 -26.64 -35.09 -20.23
C ARG A 3 -25.17 -35.30 -20.60
N THR A 4 -24.66 -34.57 -21.59
CA THR A 4 -23.22 -34.42 -21.82
C THR A 4 -22.79 -33.01 -21.40
N LEU A 5 -22.28 -32.99 -20.16
CA LEU A 5 -21.19 -32.18 -19.62
C LEU A 5 -20.97 -30.77 -20.23
N MET A 6 -21.52 -29.75 -19.57
CA MET A 6 -20.80 -28.47 -19.45
C MET A 6 -20.02 -28.51 -18.13
N PHE A 7 -18.73 -28.85 -18.21
CA PHE A 7 -17.79 -28.52 -17.14
C PHE A 7 -17.45 -27.03 -17.28
N LEU A 8 -18.23 -26.18 -16.61
CA LEU A 8 -17.85 -24.79 -16.37
C LEU A 8 -16.82 -24.83 -15.23
N ALA A 9 -15.52 -24.86 -15.57
CA ALA A 9 -14.47 -24.72 -14.57
C ALA A 9 -14.38 -23.24 -14.16
N PRO A 10 -14.69 -22.85 -12.91
CA PRO A 10 -14.39 -21.50 -12.46
C PRO A 10 -12.87 -21.38 -12.34
N ALA A 11 -12.25 -20.61 -13.24
CA ALA A 11 -10.88 -20.17 -13.05
C ALA A 11 -10.84 -19.26 -11.82
N LEU A 12 -10.32 -19.76 -10.70
CA LEU A 12 -10.01 -18.96 -9.52
C LEU A 12 -8.91 -17.97 -9.92
N ILE A 13 -9.29 -16.70 -10.09
CA ILE A 13 -8.34 -15.61 -10.30
C ILE A 13 -7.71 -15.30 -8.93
N SER A 14 -6.62 -15.99 -8.60
CA SER A 14 -5.77 -15.64 -7.46
C SER A 14 -4.92 -14.43 -7.84
N LEU A 15 -5.45 -13.22 -7.65
CA LEU A 15 -4.64 -12.01 -7.76
C LEU A 15 -3.57 -12.05 -6.66
N PRO A 16 -2.29 -11.80 -6.97
CA PRO A 16 -1.25 -11.72 -5.95
C PRO A 16 -1.51 -10.50 -5.07
N LEU A 17 -2.13 -10.70 -3.90
CA LEU A 17 -2.36 -9.64 -2.91
C LEU A 17 -1.08 -8.86 -2.56
N TRP A 18 0.09 -9.49 -2.68
CA TRP A 18 1.39 -8.88 -2.41
C TRP A 18 1.81 -7.83 -3.43
N ALA A 19 1.35 -7.90 -4.69
CA ALA A 19 1.71 -6.93 -5.71
C ALA A 19 1.10 -5.53 -5.45
N MET A 20 0.08 -5.47 -4.59
CA MET A 20 -0.70 -4.25 -4.34
C MET A 20 -0.34 -3.55 -3.03
N HIS A 21 0.51 -4.12 -2.18
CA HIS A 21 0.75 -3.59 -0.83
C HIS A 21 1.38 -2.19 -0.84
N CYS A 22 2.52 -1.99 -1.54
CA CYS A 22 3.18 -0.68 -1.57
C CYS A 22 2.27 0.41 -2.21
N PRO A 23 1.62 0.18 -3.37
CA PRO A 23 0.65 1.13 -3.93
C PRO A 23 -0.50 1.47 -2.99
N GLN A 24 -1.03 0.50 -2.25
CA GLN A 24 -2.11 0.73 -1.29
C GLN A 24 -1.65 1.57 -0.10
N ASP A 25 -0.47 1.28 0.47
CA ASP A 25 0.07 2.05 1.59
C ASP A 25 0.39 3.49 1.18
N MET A 26 1.01 3.70 0.01
CA MET A 26 1.24 5.03 -0.55
C MET A 26 -0.07 5.82 -0.68
N ALA A 27 -1.10 5.21 -1.29
CA ALA A 27 -2.40 5.86 -1.44
C ALA A 27 -3.06 6.18 -0.10
N LYS A 28 -2.90 5.31 0.90
CA LYS A 28 -3.42 5.54 2.25
C LYS A 28 -2.71 6.71 2.95
N ILE A 29 -1.38 6.78 2.85
CA ILE A 29 -0.59 7.90 3.36
C ILE A 29 -1.02 9.20 2.67
N ASP A 30 -1.14 9.19 1.34
CA ASP A 30 -1.55 10.37 0.57
C ASP A 30 -2.95 10.85 0.99
N ALA A 31 -3.89 9.93 1.21
CA ALA A 31 -5.23 10.26 1.68
C ALA A 31 -5.21 10.89 3.08
N LEU A 32 -4.48 10.32 4.03
CA LEU A 32 -4.37 10.84 5.40
C LEU A 32 -3.71 12.23 5.41
N LEU A 33 -2.63 12.42 4.66
CA LEU A 33 -1.97 13.73 4.52
C LEU A 33 -2.90 14.81 3.92
N GLN A 34 -3.89 14.40 3.12
CA GLN A 34 -4.88 15.32 2.54
C GLN A 34 -6.04 15.60 3.49
N SER A 35 -6.55 14.59 4.20
CA SER A 35 -7.75 14.72 5.02
C SER A 35 -7.46 15.19 6.45
N ASP A 36 -6.36 14.74 7.02
CA ASP A 36 -5.99 14.98 8.43
C ASP A 36 -4.46 14.97 8.59
N PRO A 37 -3.77 16.00 8.09
CA PRO A 37 -2.32 16.07 8.19
C PRO A 37 -1.87 16.26 9.65
N PRO A 38 -0.74 15.63 10.06
CA PRO A 38 -0.17 15.86 11.38
C PRO A 38 0.03 17.35 11.69
N SER A 39 -0.35 17.76 12.90
CA SER A 39 -0.17 19.14 13.38
C SER A 39 1.29 19.47 13.69
N ASP A 40 2.08 18.47 14.08
CA ASP A 40 3.52 18.60 14.29
C ASP A 40 4.24 18.68 12.93
N PRO A 41 4.94 19.80 12.64
CA PRO A 41 5.64 19.99 11.37
C PRO A 41 6.81 19.00 11.16
N GLU A 42 7.44 18.50 12.24
CA GLU A 42 8.51 17.51 12.13
C GLU A 42 7.96 16.15 11.72
N VAL A 43 6.84 15.74 12.31
CA VAL A 43 6.11 14.51 11.93
C VAL A 43 5.63 14.61 10.48
N LEU A 44 5.00 15.73 10.10
CA LEU A 44 4.54 15.96 8.72
C LEU A 44 5.69 15.87 7.71
N ALA A 45 6.84 16.47 8.03
CA ALA A 45 8.02 16.39 7.17
C ALA A 45 8.53 14.95 7.05
N LYS A 46 8.60 14.22 8.17
CA LYS A 46 9.10 12.84 8.18
C LYS A 46 8.19 11.89 7.41
N VAL A 47 6.86 12.00 7.57
CA VAL A 47 5.90 11.19 6.81
C VAL A 47 6.03 11.44 5.31
N LYS A 48 6.22 12.70 4.87
CA LYS A 48 6.43 13.01 3.45
C LYS A 48 7.73 12.45 2.90
N GLU A 49 8.80 12.50 3.68
CA GLU A 49 10.09 11.89 3.33
C GLU A 49 9.94 10.38 3.14
N LEU A 50 9.39 9.68 4.14
CA LEU A 50 9.18 8.24 4.10
C LEU A 50 8.25 7.83 2.94
N ARG A 51 7.18 8.60 2.67
CA ARG A 51 6.32 8.38 1.51
C ARG A 51 7.14 8.43 0.20
N ALA A 52 7.93 9.48 0.01
CA ALA A 52 8.73 9.65 -1.21
C ALA A 52 9.81 8.56 -1.35
N GLU A 53 10.46 8.19 -0.26
CA GLU A 53 11.45 7.11 -0.21
C GLU A 53 10.79 5.75 -0.53
N GLY A 54 9.64 5.45 0.08
CA GLY A 54 8.87 4.25 -0.22
C GLY A 54 8.48 4.12 -1.68
N GLU A 55 8.09 5.23 -2.34
CA GLU A 55 7.82 5.25 -3.79
C GLU A 55 9.09 5.00 -4.62
N ALA A 56 10.21 5.59 -4.23
CA ALA A 56 11.50 5.40 -4.92
C ALA A 56 11.96 3.93 -4.83
N LEU A 57 11.87 3.33 -3.65
CA LEU A 57 12.18 1.92 -3.41
C LEU A 57 11.27 1.00 -4.23
N HIS A 58 9.97 1.29 -4.28
CA HIS A 58 9.02 0.56 -5.11
C HIS A 58 9.41 0.60 -6.60
N LYS A 59 9.73 1.80 -7.12
CA LYS A 59 10.15 1.99 -8.51
C LYS A 59 11.49 1.30 -8.82
N ALA A 60 12.37 1.16 -7.82
CA ALA A 60 13.63 0.44 -7.93
C ALA A 60 13.47 -1.10 -7.82
N GLY A 61 12.27 -1.59 -7.48
CA GLY A 61 12.00 -3.01 -7.28
C GLY A 61 12.32 -3.53 -5.88
N ASP A 62 12.75 -2.68 -4.95
CA ASP A 62 12.99 -3.04 -3.56
C ASP A 62 11.68 -2.99 -2.75
N HIS A 63 10.81 -3.97 -3.01
CA HIS A 63 9.48 -4.01 -2.43
C HIS A 63 9.49 -4.24 -0.92
N THR A 64 10.43 -5.03 -0.41
CA THR A 64 10.52 -5.30 1.03
C THR A 64 10.87 -4.03 1.79
N GLU A 65 11.85 -3.26 1.30
CA GLU A 65 12.23 -2.01 1.94
C GLU A 65 11.15 -0.93 1.77
N SER A 66 10.50 -0.89 0.60
CA SER A 66 9.36 0.00 0.34
C SER A 66 8.23 -0.20 1.36
N VAL A 67 7.80 -1.46 1.58
CA VAL A 67 6.75 -1.75 2.58
C VAL A 67 7.18 -1.35 3.98
N LYS A 68 8.45 -1.56 4.36
CA LYS A 68 8.95 -1.19 5.69
C LYS A 68 8.86 0.33 5.91
N VAL A 69 9.40 1.10 4.99
CA VAL A 69 9.44 2.57 5.06
C VAL A 69 8.02 3.17 5.00
N LEU A 70 7.14 2.62 4.16
CA LEU A 70 5.73 3.05 4.11
C LEU A 70 4.97 2.68 5.39
N GLY A 71 5.29 1.54 6.02
CA GLY A 71 4.77 1.15 7.32
C GLY A 71 5.16 2.14 8.41
N GLU A 72 6.43 2.55 8.48
CA GLU A 72 6.89 3.58 9.43
C GLU A 72 6.13 4.91 9.25
N ALA A 73 5.83 5.31 8.02
CA ALA A 73 5.04 6.51 7.74
C ALA A 73 3.60 6.38 8.26
N LEU A 74 2.97 5.21 8.10
CA LEU A 74 1.63 4.93 8.60
C LEU A 74 1.57 4.88 10.13
N ASP A 75 2.60 4.32 10.77
CA ASP A 75 2.70 4.29 12.23
C ASP A 75 2.83 5.71 12.81
N LEU A 76 3.64 6.57 12.18
CA LEU A 76 3.74 7.99 12.57
C LEU A 76 2.40 8.72 12.42
N LEU A 77 1.68 8.50 11.31
CA LEU A 77 0.36 9.09 11.10
C LEU A 77 -0.65 8.63 12.17
N SER A 78 -0.65 7.33 12.49
CA SER A 78 -1.56 6.75 13.49
C SER A 78 -1.22 7.21 14.91
N ALA A 79 0.05 7.47 15.21
CA ALA A 79 0.49 7.98 16.50
C ALA A 79 0.28 9.50 16.66
N SER A 80 -0.01 10.21 15.56
CA SER A 80 -0.26 11.65 15.53
C SER A 80 -1.75 12.04 15.58
N GLU A 81 -2.65 11.06 15.60
CA GLU A 81 -4.09 11.23 15.90
C GLU A 81 -4.33 11.67 17.36
#